data_AF-A0AA36JXW5-F1
#
_entry.id   AF-A0AA36JXW5-F1
#
_cell.length_a   1.000
_cell.length_b   1.000
_cell.length_c   1.000
_cell.angle_alpha   90.00
_cell.angle_beta   90.00
_cell.angle_gamma   90.00
#
_symmetry.space_group_name_H-M   'P 1'
#
loop_
_entity.id
_entity.type
_entity.pdbx_description
1 polymer ?
#
loop_
_entity_poly.entity_id
_entity_poly.type
_entity_poly.pdbx_seq_one_letter_code
_entity_poly.pdbx_strand_id
1 'polypeptide(L)'
;MVGIIVTIFIILLIAAVVQAFRAKIWVTKTFGYNYVITMTNGGKLPDLSQNTKLKNNIRVVGKSEQSCSVQSRLNDTELKTLLMKEYHLDSTEIHVQTAQLSGALGMI
;
A
#
# COMPACT_ATOMS: atom_id res chain seq x y z
N MET A 1 1.60 33.83 33.43
CA MET A 1 2.71 33.25 32.64
C MET A 1 2.55 31.75 32.43
N VAL A 2 2.38 30.94 33.48
CA VAL A 2 2.28 29.46 33.36
C VAL A 2 1.14 29.00 32.42
N GLY A 3 -0.06 29.57 32.54
CA GLY A 3 -1.19 29.20 31.66
C GLY A 3 -0.92 29.45 30.17
N ILE A 4 -0.27 30.57 29.84
CA ILE A 4 0.09 30.93 28.46
C ILE A 4 1.12 29.94 27.90
N ILE A 5 2.11 29.55 28.72
CA ILE A 5 3.13 28.56 28.33
C ILE A 5 2.48 27.21 28.04
N VAL A 6 1.54 26.77 28.90
CA VAL A 6 0.80 25.51 28.69
C VAL A 6 -0.03 25.57 27.41
N THR A 7 -0.73 26.67 27.14
CA THR A 7 -1.51 26.82 25.90
C THR A 7 -0.63 26.76 24.65
N ILE A 8 0.52 27.43 24.65
CA ILE A 8 1.48 27.37 23.53
C ILE A 8 1.99 25.94 23.33
N PHE A 9 2.29 25.23 24.41
CA PHE A 9 2.78 23.86 24.35
C PHE A 9 1.74 22.91 23.74
N ILE A 10 0.46 23.05 24.11
CA ILE A 10 -0.64 22.25 23.53
C ILE A 10 -0.78 22.51 22.03
N ILE A 11 -0.70 23.78 21.60
CA ILE A 11 -0.79 24.14 20.18
C ILE A 11 0.36 23.51 19.38
N LEU A 12 1.58 23.52 19.93
CA LEU A 12 2.74 22.89 19.31
C LEU A 12 2.58 21.37 19.18
N LEU A 13 2.04 20.69 20.19
CA LEU A 13 1.76 19.26 20.13
C LEU A 13 0.73 18.93 19.04
N ILE A 14 -0.36 19.69 18.96
CA ILE A 14 -1.37 19.52 17.91
C ILE A 14 -0.75 19.75 16.53
N ALA A 15 0.04 20.80 16.36
CA ALA A 15 0.72 21.10 15.09
C ALA A 15 1.69 19.99 14.67
N ALA A 16 2.44 19.40 15.61
CA ALA A 16 3.36 18.30 15.34
C ALA A 16 2.60 17.05 14.85
N VAL A 17 1.48 16.71 15.51
CA VAL A 17 0.62 15.59 15.10
C VAL A 17 0.06 15.83 13.69
N VAL A 18 -0.47 17.02 13.41
CA VAL A 18 -1.00 17.37 12.08
C VAL A 18 0.07 17.29 11.01
N GLN A 19 1.29 17.79 11.27
CA GLN A 19 2.40 17.71 10.32
C GLN A 19 2.82 16.27 10.04
N ALA A 20 2.86 15.40 11.07
CA ALA A 20 3.18 13.99 10.89
C ALA A 20 2.14 13.29 9.98
N PHE A 21 0.84 13.56 10.18
CA PHE A 21 -0.21 13.02 9.30
C PHE A 21 -0.09 13.56 7.86
N ARG A 22 0.17 14.87 7.69
CA ARG A 22 0.35 15.48 6.37
C ARG A 22 1.56 14.89 5.63
N ALA A 23 2.68 14.72 6.32
CA ALA A 23 3.88 14.10 5.76
C ALA A 23 3.61 12.66 5.33
N LYS A 24 2.92 11.87 6.17
CA LYS A 24 2.53 10.50 5.84
C LYS A 24 1.64 10.45 4.60
N ILE A 25 0.60 11.28 4.52
CA ILE A 25 -0.30 11.36 3.36
C ILE A 25 0.47 11.77 2.10
N TRP A 26 1.39 12.72 2.19
CA TRP A 26 2.19 13.18 1.05
C TRP A 26 3.16 12.11 0.54
N VAL A 27 3.86 11.41 1.45
CA VAL A 27 4.74 10.28 1.10
C VAL A 27 3.94 9.17 0.42
N THR A 28 2.80 8.80 1.00
CA THR A 28 1.89 7.83 0.40
C THR A 28 1.43 8.23 -1.00
N LYS A 29 1.05 9.51 -1.20
CA LYS A 29 0.59 9.99 -2.50
C LYS A 29 1.71 10.02 -3.55
N THR A 30 2.94 10.26 -3.10
CA THR A 30 4.11 10.42 -3.99
C THR A 30 4.73 9.07 -4.37
N PHE A 31 4.89 8.18 -3.38
CA PHE A 31 5.58 6.90 -3.52
C PHE A 31 4.64 5.69 -3.67
N GLY A 32 3.36 5.84 -3.32
CA GLY A 32 2.41 4.73 -3.28
C GLY A 32 2.60 3.83 -2.06
N TYR A 33 1.83 2.74 -2.02
CA TYR A 33 1.94 1.68 -1.02
C TYR A 33 2.63 0.45 -1.61
N ASN A 34 3.37 -0.27 -0.76
CA ASN A 34 3.87 -1.59 -1.10
C ASN A 34 2.78 -2.62 -0.82
N TYR A 35 2.53 -3.48 -1.79
CA TYR A 35 1.55 -4.55 -1.75
C TYR A 35 2.24 -5.89 -2.04
N VAL A 36 1.76 -6.94 -1.38
CA VAL A 36 2.04 -8.32 -1.74
C VAL A 36 0.77 -8.86 -2.37
N ILE A 37 0.91 -9.35 -3.60
CA ILE A 37 -0.15 -10.01 -4.35
C ILE A 37 0.15 -11.51 -4.29
N THR A 38 -0.79 -12.29 -3.79
CA THR A 38 -0.65 -13.76 -3.63
C THR A 38 -1.86 -14.45 -4.25
N MET A 39 -1.64 -15.58 -4.91
CA MET A 39 -2.72 -16.44 -5.40
C MET A 39 -3.21 -17.37 -4.29
N THR A 40 -4.52 -17.38 -4.02
CA THR A 40 -5.12 -18.18 -2.94
C THR A 40 -5.02 -19.69 -3.19
N ASN A 41 -5.06 -20.11 -4.46
CA ASN A 41 -5.11 -21.51 -4.88
C ASN A 41 -3.76 -22.08 -5.37
N GLY A 42 -2.64 -21.44 -5.03
CA GLY A 42 -1.32 -21.87 -5.51
C GLY A 42 -1.12 -21.74 -7.03
N GLY A 43 -2.03 -21.05 -7.71
CA GLY A 43 -1.94 -20.74 -9.13
C GLY A 43 -0.73 -19.87 -9.45
N LYS A 44 -0.25 -19.96 -10.69
CA LYS A 44 0.87 -19.15 -11.15
C LYS A 44 0.42 -17.71 -11.35
N LEU A 45 1.04 -16.77 -10.65
CA LEU A 45 0.72 -15.36 -10.83
C LEU A 45 1.19 -14.91 -12.23
N PRO A 46 0.32 -14.30 -13.05
CA PRO A 46 0.72 -13.77 -14.35
C PRO A 46 1.77 -12.67 -14.18
N ASP A 47 2.61 -12.48 -15.21
CA ASP A 47 3.70 -11.52 -15.11
C ASP A 47 3.19 -10.07 -15.15
N LEU A 48 3.04 -9.50 -13.97
CA LEU A 48 2.62 -8.12 -13.76
C LEU A 48 3.53 -7.10 -14.45
N SER A 49 4.80 -7.43 -14.71
CA SER A 49 5.74 -6.52 -15.38
C SER A 49 5.49 -6.40 -16.89
N GLN A 50 4.80 -7.37 -17.50
CA GLN A 50 4.57 -7.41 -18.94
C GLN A 50 3.30 -6.64 -19.35
N ASN A 51 2.44 -6.28 -18.40
CA ASN A 51 1.20 -5.57 -18.70
C ASN A 51 1.42 -4.05 -18.71
N THR A 52 1.32 -3.47 -19.90
CA THR A 52 1.55 -2.03 -20.14
C THR A 52 0.57 -1.12 -19.38
N LYS A 53 -0.67 -1.57 -19.15
CA LYS A 53 -1.67 -0.78 -18.41
C LYS A 53 -1.39 -0.76 -16.91
N LEU A 54 -0.78 -1.84 -16.40
CA LEU A 54 -0.31 -1.95 -15.03
C LEU A 54 0.98 -1.13 -14.82
N LYS A 55 1.93 -1.20 -15.75
CA LYS A 55 3.26 -0.54 -15.65
C LYS A 55 3.20 0.97 -15.37
N ASN A 56 2.12 1.64 -15.76
CA ASN A 56 1.91 3.07 -15.48
C ASN A 56 1.50 3.36 -14.03
N ASN A 57 0.90 2.39 -13.35
CA ASN A 57 0.32 2.54 -12.01
C ASN A 57 1.05 1.73 -10.93
N ILE A 58 1.71 0.65 -11.33
CA ILE A 58 2.41 -0.27 -10.46
C ILE A 58 3.87 -0.45 -10.89
N ARG A 59 4.76 -0.59 -9.91
CA ARG A 59 6.15 -0.96 -10.08
C ARG A 59 6.37 -2.29 -9.38
N VAL A 60 6.78 -3.31 -10.13
CA VAL A 60 7.15 -4.61 -9.54
C VAL A 60 8.48 -4.46 -8.82
N VAL A 61 8.53 -4.82 -7.54
CA VAL A 61 9.72 -4.73 -6.68
C VAL A 61 10.32 -6.10 -6.33
N GLY A 62 9.52 -7.17 -6.42
CA GLY A 62 9.99 -8.53 -6.22
C GLY A 62 9.00 -9.54 -6.78
N LYS A 63 9.51 -10.64 -7.36
CA LYS A 63 8.69 -11.67 -8.00
C LYS A 63 9.07 -13.04 -7.43
N SER A 64 8.06 -13.81 -7.04
CA SER A 64 8.12 -15.24 -6.73
C SER A 64 7.13 -15.97 -7.63
N GLU A 65 7.13 -17.30 -7.62
CA GLU A 65 6.23 -18.11 -8.47
C GLU A 65 4.75 -17.94 -8.09
N GLN A 66 4.49 -17.74 -6.79
CA GLN A 66 3.13 -17.67 -6.23
C GLN A 66 2.78 -16.31 -5.64
N SER A 67 3.77 -15.42 -5.49
CA SER A 67 3.57 -14.09 -4.93
C SER A 67 4.38 -13.03 -5.67
N CYS A 68 3.88 -11.80 -5.70
CA CYS A 68 4.58 -10.67 -6.29
C CYS A 68 4.43 -9.44 -5.41
N SER A 69 5.56 -8.83 -5.09
CA SER A 69 5.60 -7.56 -4.38
C SER A 69 5.58 -6.43 -5.39
N VAL A 70 4.60 -5.54 -5.26
CA VAL A 70 4.42 -4.37 -6.13
C VAL A 70 4.27 -3.10 -5.31
N GLN A 71 4.82 -2.02 -5.81
CA GLN A 71 4.54 -0.68 -5.32
C GLN A 71 3.48 -0.05 -6.21
N SER A 72 2.36 0.38 -5.65
CA SER A 72 1.24 0.95 -6.39
C SER A 72 0.82 2.28 -5.79
N ARG A 73 0.50 3.25 -6.64
CA ARG A 73 -0.15 4.50 -6.20
C ARG A 73 -1.65 4.36 -5.99
N LEU A 74 -2.24 3.27 -6.50
CA LEU A 74 -3.65 2.93 -6.33
C LEU A 74 -3.89 2.35 -4.94
N ASN A 75 -5.11 2.52 -4.42
CA ASN A 75 -5.52 1.86 -3.18
C ASN A 75 -5.67 0.34 -3.36
N ASP A 76 -5.84 -0.42 -2.28
CA ASP A 76 -5.99 -1.88 -2.28
C ASP A 76 -7.15 -2.37 -3.16
N THR A 77 -8.29 -1.69 -3.11
CA THR A 77 -9.52 -2.05 -3.83
C THR A 77 -9.41 -1.76 -5.32
N GLU A 78 -8.85 -0.62 -5.68
CA GLU A 78 -8.56 -0.20 -7.06
C GLU A 78 -7.51 -1.11 -7.69
N LEU A 79 -6.44 -1.42 -6.95
CA LEU A 79 -5.39 -2.33 -7.40
C LEU A 79 -5.97 -3.74 -7.63
N LYS A 80 -6.77 -4.25 -6.68
CA LYS A 80 -7.44 -5.55 -6.82
C LYS A 80 -8.36 -5.56 -8.04
N THR A 81 -9.19 -4.54 -8.21
CA THR A 81 -10.13 -4.42 -9.34
C THR A 81 -9.38 -4.38 -10.68
N LEU A 82 -8.28 -3.63 -10.76
CA LEU A 82 -7.47 -3.54 -11.97
C LEU A 82 -6.83 -4.89 -12.34
N LEU A 83 -6.33 -5.62 -11.34
CA LEU A 83 -5.78 -6.97 -11.53
C LEU A 83 -6.83 -7.97 -11.99
N MET A 84 -8.01 -7.97 -11.35
CA MET A 84 -9.13 -8.82 -11.75
C MET A 84 -9.56 -8.53 -13.20
N LYS A 85 -9.65 -7.25 -13.56
CA LYS A 85 -10.05 -6.84 -14.91
C LYS A 85 -9.04 -7.23 -15.98
N GLU A 86 -7.75 -6.99 -15.74
CA GLU A 86 -6.73 -7.20 -16.77
C GLU A 86 -6.35 -8.68 -16.96
N TYR A 87 -6.52 -9.51 -15.93
CA TYR A 87 -6.20 -10.93 -16.00
C TYR A 87 -7.42 -11.85 -15.95
N HIS A 88 -8.63 -11.28 -15.98
CA HIS A 88 -9.90 -12.00 -15.84
C HIS A 88 -9.93 -12.94 -14.62
N LEU A 89 -9.37 -12.47 -13.50
CA LEU A 89 -9.27 -13.23 -12.26
C LEU A 89 -10.49 -12.99 -11.38
N ASP A 90 -10.93 -14.03 -10.67
CA ASP A 90 -11.99 -13.90 -9.69
C ASP A 90 -11.47 -13.24 -8.38
N SER A 91 -12.37 -12.59 -7.64
CA SER A 91 -12.04 -11.92 -6.37
C SER A 91 -11.53 -12.91 -5.32
N THR A 92 -11.91 -14.18 -5.42
CA THR A 92 -11.51 -15.26 -4.52
C THR A 92 -10.12 -15.82 -4.82
N GLU A 93 -9.66 -15.67 -6.06
CA GLU A 93 -8.39 -16.23 -6.53
C GLU A 93 -7.18 -15.37 -6.18
N ILE A 94 -7.41 -14.07 -5.91
CA ILE A 94 -6.34 -13.09 -5.65
C ILE A 94 -6.47 -12.43 -4.29
N HIS A 95 -5.35 -12.40 -3.56
CA HIS A 95 -5.21 -11.64 -2.33
C HIS A 95 -4.23 -10.48 -2.53
N VAL A 96 -4.66 -9.26 -2.19
CA VAL A 96 -3.85 -8.05 -2.25
C VAL A 96 -3.73 -7.51 -0.83
N GLN A 97 -2.53 -7.58 -0.25
CA GLN A 97 -2.27 -7.13 1.12
C GLN A 97 -1.20 -6.04 1.11
N THR A 98 -1.35 -5.01 1.94
CA THR A 98 -0.29 -4.02 2.13
C THR A 98 0.90 -4.65 2.85
N ALA A 99 2.10 -4.56 2.27
CA ALA A 99 3.33 -5.05 2.88
C ALA A 99 3.65 -4.33 4.21
N GLN A 100 3.12 -3.12 4.40
CA GLN A 100 3.24 -2.37 5.66
C GLN A 100 2.52 -3.03 6.85
N LEU A 101 1.53 -3.91 6.60
CA LEU A 101 0.87 -4.70 7.66
C LEU A 101 1.63 -5.99 8.03
N SER A 102 2.64 -6.40 7.25
CA SER A 102 3.53 -7.52 7.64
C SER A 102 4.70 -7.08 8.54
N GLY A 103 4.76 -5.81 8.93
CA GLY A 103 5.65 -5.32 9.97
C GLY A 103 5.04 -5.53 11.36
N ALA A 104 5.67 -6.39 12.16
CA ALA A 104 5.41 -6.68 13.58
C ALA A 104 4.03 -7.24 13.98
N LEU A 105 2.98 -7.14 13.15
CA LEU A 105 1.64 -7.68 13.46
C LEU A 105 1.31 -9.01 12.77
N GLY A 106 2.19 -9.51 11.90
CA GLY A 106 2.12 -10.87 11.34
C GLY A 106 2.80 -11.95 12.20
N MET A 107 3.26 -11.59 13.40
CA MET A 107 3.74 -12.51 14.42
C MET A 107 2.77 -12.53 15.60
N ILE A 108 1.57 -13.07 15.39
CA ILE A 108 0.74 -13.64 16.46
C ILE A 108 0.13 -14.95 15.96
#